data_AF-A0A3A1WIJ5-F1
#
_entry.id   AF-A0A3A1WIJ5-F1
#
_cell.length_a   1.000
_cell.length_b   1.000
_cell.length_c   1.000
_cell.angle_alpha   90.00
_cell.angle_beta   90.00
_cell.angle_gamma   90.00
#
_symmetry.space_group_name_H-M   'P 1'
#
loop_
_entity.id
_entity.type
_entity.pdbx_description
1 polymer ?
#
loop_
_entity_poly.entity_id
_entity_poly.type
_entity_poly.pdbx_seq_one_letter_code
_entity_poly.pdbx_strand_id
1 'polypeptide(L)'
;MAPTPLRRSSAARALPLALVALAGLAGPAAASSVLVVGGETRTPSVAVAGHAGAARRTPAECATAFHARFAAIRDGEFAALKAAAGTEAGAADAALPGGLLFPPAGRAQAGDNAAALRAAGELAKARGRSAGPLDANARWIAARIREDLGDFLSQKETPFLCSGIADYLETLRAQAARIEPSPARLTAQVAAQREAARASLVAARAALRPAPLPRFAPADRPGEALVASHLRSSVGLGDGEVYGPVMRVANRQDVRVSEGSSDPDLPPLKASAALASEQDVARTIRDLANRAEAAGALDAPAQTDPMRTGAIPLVGPVRPDPRPALGLLAELRPRLLGPAAPPAADANRRADLVRALSDLEALDYLLAAEREPPHPLPAALEATFAAIAAAHADACACEP
;
A
#
# COMPACT_ATOMS: atom_id res chain seq x y z
N MET A 1 -43.72 16.51 -43.08
CA MET A 1 -42.55 16.18 -43.93
C MET A 1 -41.53 17.28 -43.79
N ALA A 2 -40.47 17.03 -43.04
CA ALA A 2 -39.32 17.92 -42.86
C ALA A 2 -38.06 17.03 -42.82
N PRO A 3 -36.99 17.35 -43.57
CA PRO A 3 -35.81 16.49 -43.62
C PRO A 3 -34.84 16.82 -42.48
N THR A 4 -34.47 15.79 -41.71
CA THR A 4 -33.36 15.81 -40.75
C THR A 4 -32.05 15.43 -41.45
N PRO A 5 -30.98 16.23 -41.38
CA PRO A 5 -29.67 15.80 -41.83
C PRO A 5 -28.89 15.11 -40.70
N LEU A 6 -28.46 13.87 -40.99
CA LEU A 6 -27.44 13.12 -40.27
C LEU A 6 -26.10 13.85 -40.34
N ARG A 7 -25.54 14.26 -39.19
CA ARG A 7 -24.12 14.62 -39.07
C ARG A 7 -23.37 13.50 -38.36
N ARG A 8 -22.62 12.73 -39.15
CA ARG A 8 -21.49 11.92 -38.71
C ARG A 8 -20.29 12.85 -38.52
N SER A 9 -19.74 12.89 -37.32
CA SER A 9 -18.45 13.53 -37.06
C SER A 9 -17.52 12.50 -36.43
N SER A 10 -16.72 11.88 -37.29
CA SER A 10 -15.58 11.04 -36.93
C SER A 10 -14.48 11.95 -36.38
N ALA A 11 -14.09 11.77 -35.12
CA ALA A 11 -12.89 12.38 -34.56
C ALA A 11 -11.89 11.28 -34.23
N ALA A 12 -10.99 11.04 -35.18
CA ALA A 12 -9.78 10.26 -34.99
C ALA A 12 -8.87 10.98 -34.00
N ARG A 13 -8.52 10.32 -32.88
CA ARG A 13 -7.43 10.75 -31.99
C ARG A 13 -6.23 9.85 -32.23
N ALA A 14 -5.23 10.43 -32.88
CA ALA A 14 -3.89 9.86 -32.99
C ALA A 14 -3.21 9.84 -31.62
N LEU A 15 -2.73 8.67 -31.20
CA LEU A 15 -1.77 8.51 -30.10
C LEU A 15 -0.35 8.73 -30.64
N PRO A 16 0.50 9.55 -29.99
CA PRO A 16 1.93 9.43 -30.14
C PRO A 16 2.47 8.32 -29.22
N LEU A 17 3.03 7.28 -29.84
CA LEU A 17 3.92 6.29 -29.22
C LEU A 17 5.24 6.98 -28.88
N ALA A 18 5.53 7.16 -27.58
CA ALA A 18 6.85 7.53 -27.11
C ALA A 18 7.65 6.25 -26.83
N LEU A 19 8.56 5.90 -27.75
CA LEU A 19 9.62 4.92 -27.57
C LEU A 19 10.65 5.50 -26.58
N VAL A 20 10.82 4.85 -25.42
CA VAL A 20 11.98 5.09 -24.54
C VAL A 20 13.03 4.03 -24.87
N ALA A 21 14.07 4.45 -25.57
CA ALA A 21 15.30 3.70 -25.76
C ALA A 21 16.17 3.81 -24.50
N LEU A 22 16.39 2.70 -23.81
CA LEU A 22 17.38 2.58 -22.73
C LEU A 22 18.72 2.17 -23.34
N ALA A 23 19.63 3.13 -23.46
CA ALA A 23 21.03 2.90 -23.77
C ALA A 23 21.89 3.25 -22.55
N GLY A 24 22.83 2.33 -22.23
CA GLY A 24 24.12 2.68 -21.63
C GLY A 24 24.20 2.72 -20.10
N LEU A 25 24.58 1.59 -19.50
CA LEU A 25 25.47 1.60 -18.32
C LEU A 25 26.71 0.78 -18.65
N ALA A 26 27.71 1.47 -19.21
CA ALA A 26 29.09 1.03 -19.24
C ALA A 26 29.71 1.37 -17.88
N GLY A 27 30.16 0.35 -17.14
CA GLY A 27 31.00 0.53 -15.96
C GLY A 27 32.49 0.56 -16.37
N PRO A 28 33.34 1.39 -15.74
CA PRO A 28 34.76 1.36 -16.01
C PRO A 28 35.43 0.20 -15.25
N ALA A 29 36.17 -0.61 -15.99
CA ALA A 29 37.26 -1.42 -15.48
C ALA A 29 38.44 -0.49 -15.14
N ALA A 30 38.98 -0.62 -13.93
CA ALA A 30 40.34 -0.17 -13.63
C ALA A 30 40.99 -1.16 -12.66
N ALA A 31 42.09 -1.73 -13.17
CA ALA A 31 42.94 -2.71 -12.53
C ALA A 31 43.71 -2.13 -11.34
N SER A 32 44.03 -2.99 -10.37
CA SER A 32 45.25 -2.90 -9.57
C SER A 32 45.62 -4.29 -9.08
N SER A 33 46.46 -4.98 -9.85
CA SER A 33 47.22 -6.14 -9.42
C SER A 33 48.38 -5.68 -8.53
N VAL A 34 48.55 -6.27 -7.36
CA VAL A 34 49.83 -6.30 -6.65
C VAL A 34 50.13 -7.74 -6.28
N LEU A 35 51.06 -8.33 -7.02
CA LEU A 35 51.78 -9.54 -6.65
C LEU A 35 52.76 -9.18 -5.53
N VAL A 36 52.60 -9.78 -4.35
CA VAL A 36 53.68 -9.90 -3.37
C VAL A 36 54.10 -11.37 -3.34
N VAL A 37 55.29 -11.61 -3.87
CA VAL A 37 56.02 -12.89 -3.79
C VAL A 37 57.05 -12.77 -2.67
N GLY A 38 57.09 -13.75 -1.77
CA GLY A 38 58.28 -14.07 -0.97
C GLY A 38 58.14 -13.88 0.53
N GLY A 39 58.23 -14.99 1.27
CA GLY A 39 58.31 -15.01 2.73
C GLY A 39 58.19 -16.42 3.29
N GLU A 40 59.18 -17.27 3.04
CA GLU A 40 59.32 -18.59 3.64
C GLU A 40 59.23 -18.51 5.17
N THR A 41 58.21 -19.14 5.75
CA THR A 41 58.28 -19.61 7.14
C THR A 41 57.71 -21.02 7.20
N ARG A 42 58.65 -21.94 7.36
CA ARG A 42 58.44 -23.37 7.60
C ARG A 42 57.81 -23.51 9.00
N THR A 43 56.59 -23.99 9.06
CA THR A 43 55.97 -24.50 10.30
C THR A 43 55.42 -25.91 10.06
N PRO A 44 55.42 -26.75 11.11
CA PRO A 44 55.50 -28.19 10.98
C PRO A 44 54.20 -28.83 10.51
N SER A 45 54.40 -29.91 9.75
CA SER A 45 53.39 -30.87 9.33
C SER A 45 52.61 -31.39 10.54
N VAL A 46 51.41 -30.85 10.74
CA VAL A 46 50.37 -31.52 11.52
C VAL A 46 49.74 -32.52 10.56
N ALA A 47 50.02 -33.81 10.79
CA ALA A 47 49.33 -34.90 10.14
C ALA A 47 47.85 -34.82 10.53
N VAL A 48 47.05 -34.16 9.69
CA VAL A 48 45.59 -34.26 9.74
C VAL A 48 45.27 -35.69 9.38
N ALA A 49 44.80 -36.44 10.36
CA ALA A 49 44.23 -37.77 10.19
C ALA A 49 43.23 -37.71 9.03
N GLY A 50 43.51 -38.51 7.99
CA GLY A 50 42.70 -38.61 6.80
C GLY A 50 41.25 -38.88 7.18
N HIS A 51 40.42 -37.85 7.08
CA HIS A 51 39.01 -38.08 6.82
C HIS A 51 38.99 -38.71 5.44
N ALA A 52 38.60 -39.98 5.38
CA ALA A 52 38.27 -40.64 4.13
C ALA A 52 37.23 -39.74 3.44
N GLY A 53 37.70 -38.93 2.48
CA GLY A 53 36.85 -38.02 1.76
C GLY A 53 35.82 -38.85 1.01
N ALA A 54 34.56 -38.76 1.40
CA ALA A 54 33.48 -39.28 0.59
C ALA A 54 33.65 -38.71 -0.82
N ALA A 55 33.80 -39.60 -1.81
CA ALA A 55 33.97 -39.21 -3.18
C ALA A 55 32.76 -38.36 -3.59
N ARG A 56 32.99 -37.09 -3.96
CA ARG A 56 31.94 -36.27 -4.56
C ARG A 56 31.39 -37.03 -5.77
N ARG A 57 30.07 -37.22 -5.81
CA ARG A 57 29.40 -37.82 -6.98
C ARG A 57 29.84 -37.10 -8.24
N THR A 58 30.04 -37.86 -9.31
CA THR A 58 30.29 -37.25 -10.61
C THR A 58 29.04 -36.47 -11.06
N PRO A 59 29.17 -35.45 -11.93
CA PRO A 59 28.00 -34.72 -12.44
C PRO A 59 26.95 -35.63 -13.09
N ALA A 60 27.37 -36.73 -13.74
CA ALA A 60 26.47 -37.72 -14.30
C ALA A 60 25.70 -38.48 -13.22
N GLU A 61 26.38 -38.97 -12.17
CA GLU A 61 25.73 -39.65 -11.04
C GLU A 61 24.74 -38.75 -10.30
N CYS A 62 25.09 -37.47 -10.13
CA CYS A 62 24.19 -36.46 -9.63
C CYS A 62 22.93 -36.35 -10.50
N ALA A 63 23.12 -36.19 -11.81
CA ALA A 63 22.02 -36.01 -12.74
C ALA A 63 21.07 -37.21 -12.75
N THR A 64 21.60 -38.44 -12.73
CA THR A 64 20.80 -39.66 -12.62
C THR A 64 19.99 -39.69 -11.32
N ALA A 65 20.65 -39.43 -10.17
CA ALA A 65 20.02 -39.44 -8.86
C ALA A 65 18.94 -38.35 -8.72
N PHE A 66 19.18 -37.16 -9.29
CA PHE A 66 18.24 -36.05 -9.27
C PHE A 66 17.06 -36.30 -10.19
N HIS A 67 17.30 -36.74 -11.43
CA HIS A 67 16.26 -37.09 -12.40
C HIS A 67 15.34 -38.20 -11.87
N ALA A 68 15.88 -39.16 -11.12
CA ALA A 68 15.08 -40.21 -10.47
C ALA A 68 14.03 -39.65 -9.47
N ARG A 69 14.19 -38.42 -8.98
CA ARG A 69 13.21 -37.75 -8.10
C ARG A 69 12.08 -37.05 -8.86
N PHE A 70 12.21 -36.82 -10.17
CA PHE A 70 11.25 -36.01 -10.94
C PHE A 70 9.84 -36.59 -10.93
N ALA A 71 9.72 -37.92 -11.03
CA ALA A 71 8.41 -38.58 -11.00
C ALA A 71 7.67 -38.30 -9.68
N ALA A 72 8.36 -38.40 -8.54
CA ALA A 72 7.77 -38.13 -7.24
C ALA A 72 7.30 -36.67 -7.10
N ILE A 73 8.14 -35.71 -7.52
CA ILE A 73 7.79 -34.27 -7.48
C ILE A 73 6.59 -33.99 -8.41
N ARG A 74 6.57 -34.61 -9.59
CA ARG A 74 5.48 -34.45 -10.57
C ARG A 74 4.14 -34.93 -10.04
N ASP A 75 4.16 -36.07 -9.36
CA ASP A 75 2.96 -36.75 -8.85
C ASP A 75 2.52 -36.19 -7.48
N GLY A 76 3.43 -35.55 -6.74
CA GLY A 76 3.19 -34.86 -5.47
C GLY A 76 2.98 -33.35 -5.62
N GLU A 77 4.02 -32.56 -5.36
CA GLU A 77 3.95 -31.11 -5.21
C GLU A 77 3.50 -30.40 -6.49
N PHE A 78 3.97 -30.84 -7.66
CA PHE A 78 3.54 -30.26 -8.93
C PHE A 78 2.08 -30.61 -9.27
N ALA A 79 1.60 -31.78 -8.86
CA ALA A 79 0.18 -32.14 -8.98
C ALA A 79 -0.69 -31.23 -8.08
N ALA A 80 -0.24 -30.96 -6.85
CA ALA A 80 -0.88 -30.01 -5.95
C ALA A 80 -0.87 -28.58 -6.53
N LEU A 81 0.22 -28.16 -7.17
CA LEU A 81 0.29 -26.89 -7.90
C LEU A 81 -0.74 -26.80 -9.01
N LYS A 82 -0.90 -27.86 -9.82
CA LYS A 82 -1.93 -27.89 -10.88
C LYS A 82 -3.34 -27.76 -10.30
N ALA A 83 -3.62 -28.42 -9.18
CA ALA A 83 -4.90 -28.32 -8.49
C ALA A 83 -5.13 -26.90 -7.93
N ALA A 84 -4.12 -26.31 -7.28
CA ALA A 84 -4.17 -24.95 -6.75
C ALA A 84 -4.38 -23.90 -7.87
N ALA A 85 -3.79 -24.09 -9.04
CA ALA A 85 -3.99 -23.23 -10.20
C ALA A 85 -5.40 -23.33 -10.80
N GLY A 86 -6.11 -24.44 -10.55
CA GLY A 86 -7.51 -24.62 -10.93
C GLY A 86 -8.51 -24.14 -9.87
N THR A 87 -8.02 -23.66 -8.71
CA THR A 87 -8.89 -23.08 -7.67
C THR A 87 -9.45 -21.77 -8.18
N GLU A 88 -10.77 -21.59 -8.07
CA GLU A 88 -11.39 -20.32 -8.47
C GLU A 88 -10.92 -19.19 -7.54
N ALA A 89 -10.63 -18.04 -8.14
CA ALA A 89 -10.38 -16.82 -7.38
C ALA A 89 -11.62 -16.47 -6.54
N GLY A 90 -11.42 -15.76 -5.43
CA GLY A 90 -12.53 -15.35 -4.55
C GLY A 90 -13.67 -14.67 -5.31
N ALA A 91 -14.90 -14.79 -4.81
CA ALA A 91 -16.05 -14.16 -5.45
C ALA A 91 -15.94 -12.63 -5.36
N ALA A 92 -16.15 -11.94 -6.49
CA ALA A 92 -16.27 -10.49 -6.50
C ALA A 92 -17.63 -10.08 -5.91
N ASP A 93 -17.66 -9.08 -5.02
CA ASP A 93 -18.90 -8.59 -4.44
C ASP A 93 -19.58 -7.60 -5.39
N ALA A 94 -20.72 -8.01 -5.96
CA ALA A 94 -21.48 -7.19 -6.89
C ALA A 94 -22.07 -5.92 -6.26
N ALA A 95 -22.19 -5.85 -4.93
CA ALA A 95 -22.65 -4.65 -4.22
C ALA A 95 -21.58 -3.55 -4.18
N LEU A 96 -20.30 -3.90 -4.41
CA LEU A 96 -19.21 -2.95 -4.34
C LEU A 96 -19.10 -2.10 -5.62
N PRO A 97 -18.72 -0.82 -5.50
CA PRO A 97 -18.72 0.15 -6.61
C PRO A 97 -17.70 -0.15 -7.72
N GLY A 98 -16.74 -1.05 -7.52
CA GLY A 98 -15.69 -1.35 -8.49
C GLY A 98 -14.59 -0.28 -8.58
N GLY A 99 -14.46 0.56 -7.54
CA GLY A 99 -13.47 1.62 -7.43
C GLY A 99 -13.64 2.37 -6.11
N LEU A 100 -12.68 3.23 -5.76
CA LEU A 100 -12.78 4.05 -4.55
C LEU A 100 -13.89 5.10 -4.70
N LEU A 101 -14.71 5.26 -3.65
CA LEU A 101 -15.76 6.26 -3.52
C LEU A 101 -15.17 7.67 -3.38
N PHE A 102 -14.09 7.79 -2.62
CA PHE A 102 -13.35 9.03 -2.44
C PHE A 102 -11.99 8.94 -3.13
N PRO A 103 -11.69 9.86 -4.08
CA PRO A 103 -10.41 9.84 -4.76
C PRO A 103 -9.28 10.11 -3.75
N PRO A 104 -8.16 9.37 -3.83
CA PRO A 104 -6.99 9.67 -3.00
C PRO A 104 -6.51 11.08 -3.31
N ALA A 105 -5.98 11.78 -2.30
CA ALA A 105 -5.49 13.13 -2.47
C ALA A 105 -4.46 13.18 -3.61
N GLY A 106 -4.67 14.05 -4.61
CA GLY A 106 -3.87 14.10 -5.85
C GLY A 106 -2.39 14.49 -5.67
N ARG A 107 -1.91 14.64 -4.43
CA ARG A 107 -0.48 14.82 -4.16
C ARG A 107 0.18 13.45 -4.16
N ALA A 108 1.28 13.31 -4.91
CA ALA A 108 2.10 12.12 -4.88
C ALA A 108 2.47 11.79 -3.43
N GLN A 109 1.99 10.64 -2.93
CA GLN A 109 2.43 10.12 -1.66
C GLN A 109 3.75 9.38 -1.86
N ALA A 110 4.69 9.55 -0.94
CA ALA A 110 5.98 8.86 -1.01
C ALA A 110 5.92 7.52 -0.26
N GLY A 111 6.71 6.55 -0.73
CA GLY A 111 6.99 5.31 -0.01
C GLY A 111 5.80 4.37 0.15
N ASP A 112 5.70 3.77 1.34
CA ASP A 112 4.81 2.65 1.65
C ASP A 112 3.33 3.01 1.56
N ASN A 113 2.96 4.26 1.86
CA ASN A 113 1.58 4.73 1.77
C ASN A 113 1.06 4.70 0.32
N ALA A 114 1.89 5.08 -0.65
CA ALA A 114 1.53 4.98 -2.07
C ALA A 114 1.41 3.52 -2.54
N ALA A 115 2.13 2.58 -1.94
CA ALA A 115 1.96 1.16 -2.21
C ALA A 115 0.66 0.63 -1.61
N ALA A 116 0.31 1.04 -0.39
CA ALA A 116 -0.93 0.68 0.30
C ALA A 116 -2.17 1.21 -0.45
N LEU A 117 -2.18 2.48 -0.86
CA LEU A 117 -3.27 3.05 -1.66
C LEU A 117 -3.44 2.36 -3.02
N ARG A 118 -2.34 2.01 -3.68
CA ARG A 118 -2.42 1.24 -4.94
C ARG A 118 -3.04 -0.13 -4.71
N ALA A 119 -2.61 -0.85 -3.66
CA ALA A 119 -3.19 -2.14 -3.30
C ALA A 119 -4.69 -2.02 -2.98
N ALA A 120 -5.09 -1.05 -2.18
CA ALA A 120 -6.49 -0.77 -1.88
C ALA A 120 -7.30 -0.42 -3.15
N GLY A 121 -6.72 0.34 -4.08
CA GLY A 121 -7.34 0.66 -5.37
C GLY A 121 -7.55 -0.55 -6.26
N GLU A 122 -6.59 -1.48 -6.31
CA GLU A 122 -6.74 -2.75 -7.04
C GLU A 122 -7.80 -3.65 -6.39
N LEU A 123 -7.86 -3.72 -5.05
CA LEU A 123 -8.93 -4.42 -4.33
C LEU A 123 -10.31 -3.81 -4.62
N ALA A 124 -10.41 -2.48 -4.65
CA ALA A 124 -11.66 -1.80 -4.98
C ALA A 124 -12.11 -2.10 -6.42
N LYS A 125 -11.19 -2.08 -7.40
CA LYS A 125 -11.46 -2.50 -8.79
C LYS A 125 -11.87 -3.95 -8.91
N ALA A 126 -11.22 -4.83 -8.13
CA ALA A 126 -11.55 -6.24 -8.03
C ALA A 126 -12.83 -6.52 -7.22
N ARG A 127 -13.52 -5.46 -6.75
CA ARG A 127 -14.74 -5.56 -5.93
C ARG A 127 -14.53 -6.42 -4.70
N GLY A 128 -13.49 -6.10 -3.93
CA GLY A 128 -13.18 -6.74 -2.65
C GLY A 128 -12.46 -8.07 -2.75
N ARG A 129 -12.42 -8.71 -3.92
CA ARG A 129 -11.69 -9.96 -4.14
C ARG A 129 -10.20 -9.76 -3.84
N SER A 130 -9.68 -10.40 -2.79
CA SER A 130 -8.24 -10.40 -2.49
C SER A 130 -7.58 -11.74 -2.77
N ALA A 131 -8.32 -12.86 -2.73
CA ALA A 131 -7.76 -14.18 -3.01
C ALA A 131 -7.54 -14.46 -4.51
N GLY A 132 -6.30 -14.81 -4.84
CA GLY A 132 -5.88 -15.33 -6.14
C GLY A 132 -5.29 -14.27 -7.08
N PRO A 133 -4.84 -14.68 -8.27
CA PRO A 133 -4.23 -13.75 -9.23
C PRO A 133 -5.27 -12.73 -9.73
N LEU A 134 -5.19 -11.52 -9.18
CA LEU A 134 -6.20 -10.47 -9.34
C LEU A 134 -6.30 -9.90 -10.76
N ASP A 135 -5.19 -9.94 -11.50
CA ASP A 135 -5.08 -9.38 -12.84
C ASP A 135 -4.71 -10.44 -13.91
N ALA A 136 -4.79 -10.06 -15.19
CA ALA A 136 -4.44 -10.94 -16.30
C ALA A 136 -2.95 -11.30 -16.34
N ASN A 137 -2.09 -10.39 -15.85
CA ASN A 137 -0.64 -10.59 -15.87
C ASN A 137 -0.20 -11.62 -14.82
N ALA A 138 -0.73 -11.57 -13.59
CA ALA A 138 -0.51 -12.55 -12.54
C ALA A 138 -0.98 -13.94 -12.96
N ARG A 139 -2.14 -14.04 -13.64
CA ARG A 139 -2.62 -15.31 -14.22
C ARG A 139 -1.69 -15.85 -15.30
N TRP A 140 -1.20 -14.97 -16.18
CA TRP A 140 -0.24 -15.34 -17.21
C TRP A 140 1.10 -15.80 -16.60
N ILE A 141 1.64 -15.07 -15.62
CA ILE A 141 2.87 -15.45 -14.90
C ILE A 141 2.70 -16.81 -14.23
N ALA A 142 1.59 -17.03 -13.50
CA ALA A 142 1.30 -18.30 -12.86
C ALA A 142 1.23 -19.46 -13.86
N ALA A 143 0.54 -19.25 -14.99
CA ALA A 143 0.45 -20.24 -16.05
C ALA A 143 1.82 -20.53 -16.67
N ARG A 144 2.64 -19.50 -16.86
CA ARG A 144 3.98 -19.62 -17.43
C ARG A 144 4.93 -20.37 -16.50
N ILE A 145 4.97 -20.03 -15.23
CA ILE A 145 5.77 -20.76 -14.22
C ILE A 145 5.37 -22.22 -14.18
N ARG A 146 4.06 -22.52 -14.20
CA ARG A 146 3.55 -23.89 -14.22
C ARG A 146 4.00 -24.66 -15.47
N GLU A 147 3.96 -24.03 -16.63
CA GLU A 147 4.46 -24.62 -17.89
C GLU A 147 5.96 -24.88 -17.83
N ASP A 148 6.75 -23.88 -17.42
CA ASP A 148 8.21 -23.98 -17.29
C ASP A 148 8.61 -25.10 -16.30
N LEU A 149 7.90 -25.23 -15.18
CA LEU A 149 8.09 -26.33 -14.22
C LEU A 149 7.69 -27.68 -14.81
N GLY A 150 6.60 -27.75 -15.58
CA GLY A 150 6.16 -28.96 -16.25
C GLY A 150 7.18 -29.46 -17.28
N ASP A 151 7.72 -28.53 -18.08
CA ASP A 151 8.78 -28.80 -19.05
C ASP A 151 10.05 -29.26 -18.33
N PHE A 152 10.47 -28.54 -17.29
CA PHE A 152 11.64 -28.88 -16.47
C PHE A 152 11.54 -30.31 -15.89
N LEU A 153 10.41 -30.65 -15.25
CA LEU A 153 10.18 -31.97 -14.65
C LEU A 153 9.97 -33.09 -15.68
N SER A 154 9.84 -32.75 -16.96
CA SER A 154 9.71 -33.71 -18.08
C SER A 154 10.99 -33.83 -18.90
N GLN A 155 12.05 -33.08 -18.55
CA GLN A 155 13.33 -33.18 -19.23
C GLN A 155 13.91 -34.58 -19.08
N LYS A 156 14.54 -35.07 -20.15
CA LYS A 156 15.30 -36.31 -20.09
C LYS A 156 16.54 -36.10 -19.23
N GLU A 157 17.04 -37.20 -18.68
CA GLU A 157 18.34 -37.21 -18.01
C GLU A 157 19.43 -36.65 -18.94
N THR A 158 20.13 -35.62 -18.45
CA THR A 158 21.30 -35.06 -19.12
C THR A 158 22.40 -34.80 -18.09
N PRO A 159 23.69 -34.87 -18.47
CA PRO A 159 24.79 -34.61 -17.53
C PRO A 159 24.80 -33.20 -16.91
N PHE A 160 24.03 -32.27 -17.48
CA PHE A 160 23.97 -30.86 -17.06
C PHE A 160 22.76 -30.54 -16.16
N LEU A 161 21.90 -31.51 -15.88
CA LEU A 161 20.65 -31.31 -15.14
C LEU A 161 20.86 -30.73 -13.72
N CYS A 162 21.99 -31.04 -13.08
CA CYS A 162 22.32 -30.52 -11.75
C CYS A 162 22.88 -29.08 -11.75
N SER A 163 23.13 -28.47 -12.93
CA SER A 163 23.74 -27.14 -13.02
C SER A 163 22.69 -26.02 -13.02
N GLY A 164 22.99 -24.90 -12.33
CA GLY A 164 22.16 -23.69 -12.37
C GLY A 164 20.78 -23.77 -11.68
N ILE A 165 20.49 -24.83 -10.93
CA ILE A 165 19.18 -25.02 -10.26
C ILE A 165 18.87 -23.89 -9.27
N ALA A 166 19.86 -23.43 -8.51
CA ALA A 166 19.69 -22.33 -7.56
C ALA A 166 19.22 -21.05 -8.26
N ASP A 167 19.93 -20.61 -9.30
CA ASP A 167 19.61 -19.40 -10.07
C ASP A 167 18.26 -19.51 -10.80
N TYR A 168 17.94 -20.70 -11.31
CA TYR A 168 16.65 -21.00 -11.93
C TYR A 168 15.50 -20.84 -10.92
N LEU A 169 15.61 -21.47 -9.75
CA LEU A 169 14.59 -21.38 -8.70
C LEU A 169 14.50 -19.97 -8.10
N GLU A 170 15.61 -19.24 -7.99
CA GLU A 170 15.61 -17.83 -7.59
C GLU A 170 14.80 -16.99 -8.58
N THR A 171 15.03 -17.19 -9.88
CA THR A 171 14.29 -16.50 -10.94
C THR A 171 12.79 -16.80 -10.87
N LEU A 172 12.41 -18.08 -10.71
CA LEU A 172 11.01 -18.47 -10.58
C LEU A 172 10.35 -17.90 -9.32
N ARG A 173 11.07 -17.86 -8.18
CA ARG A 173 10.57 -17.22 -6.95
C ARG A 173 10.37 -15.72 -7.12
N ALA A 174 11.29 -15.03 -7.80
CA ALA A 174 11.15 -13.61 -8.10
C ALA A 174 9.93 -13.33 -9.00
N GLN A 175 9.63 -14.23 -9.95
CA GLN A 175 8.42 -14.15 -10.75
C GLN A 175 7.16 -14.48 -9.94
N ALA A 176 7.19 -15.52 -9.10
CA ALA A 176 6.07 -15.93 -8.26
C ALA A 176 5.67 -14.84 -7.26
N ALA A 177 6.64 -14.09 -6.73
CA ALA A 177 6.41 -12.94 -5.85
C ALA A 177 5.60 -11.79 -6.49
N ARG A 178 5.37 -11.84 -7.82
CA ARG A 178 4.54 -10.88 -8.56
C ARG A 178 3.08 -11.34 -8.72
N ILE A 179 2.75 -12.59 -8.39
CA ILE A 179 1.41 -13.15 -8.60
C ILE A 179 0.43 -12.62 -7.55
N GLU A 180 0.84 -12.58 -6.28
CA GLU A 180 -0.01 -12.15 -5.16
C GLU A 180 0.84 -11.43 -4.11
N PRO A 181 0.32 -10.38 -3.44
CA PRO A 181 1.00 -9.78 -2.30
C PRO A 181 1.20 -10.82 -1.19
N SER A 182 2.42 -10.92 -0.65
CA SER A 182 2.66 -11.78 0.50
C SER A 182 1.87 -11.28 1.73
N PRO A 183 1.47 -12.17 2.67
CA PRO A 183 0.79 -11.77 3.90
C PRO A 183 1.56 -10.71 4.68
N ALA A 184 2.88 -10.84 4.78
CA ALA A 184 3.74 -9.85 5.42
C ALA A 184 3.68 -8.47 4.73
N ARG A 185 3.59 -8.44 3.39
CA ARG A 185 3.44 -7.20 2.62
C ARG A 185 2.07 -6.58 2.87
N LEU A 186 1.01 -7.39 2.94
CA LEU A 186 -0.33 -6.91 3.24
C LEU A 186 -0.41 -6.31 4.65
N THR A 187 0.14 -6.99 5.67
CA THR A 187 0.23 -6.45 7.03
C THR A 187 1.03 -5.16 7.09
N ALA A 188 2.14 -5.06 6.35
CA ALA A 188 2.90 -3.81 6.24
C ALA A 188 2.09 -2.67 5.58
N GLN A 189 1.29 -2.98 4.54
CA GLN A 189 0.39 -2.03 3.90
C GLN A 189 -0.74 -1.57 4.83
N VAL A 190 -1.34 -2.49 5.60
CA VAL A 190 -2.34 -2.17 6.63
C VAL A 190 -1.75 -1.22 7.67
N ALA A 191 -0.54 -1.51 8.16
CA ALA A 191 0.14 -0.65 9.13
C ALA A 191 0.42 0.76 8.58
N ALA A 192 0.97 0.84 7.36
CA ALA A 192 1.24 2.12 6.70
C ALA A 192 -0.04 2.94 6.47
N GLN A 193 -1.10 2.29 5.98
CA GLN A 193 -2.39 2.95 5.74
C GLN A 193 -3.07 3.38 7.05
N ARG A 194 -2.90 2.62 8.13
CA ARG A 194 -3.41 2.97 9.46
C ARG A 194 -2.78 4.25 9.98
N GLU A 195 -1.46 4.40 9.84
CA GLU A 195 -0.77 5.64 10.21
C GLU A 195 -1.18 6.82 9.34
N ALA A 196 -1.31 6.60 8.03
CA ALA A 196 -1.82 7.63 7.10
C ALA A 196 -3.23 8.10 7.48
N ALA A 197 -4.15 7.17 7.75
CA ALA A 197 -5.51 7.47 8.17
C ALA A 197 -5.53 8.24 9.50
N ARG A 198 -4.69 7.88 10.48
CA ARG A 198 -4.54 8.63 11.74
C ARG A 198 -4.09 10.07 11.49
N ALA A 199 -3.07 10.29 10.66
CA ALA A 199 -2.58 11.62 10.34
C ALA A 199 -3.67 12.47 9.64
N SER A 200 -4.36 11.90 8.65
CA SER A 200 -5.45 12.59 7.94
C SER A 200 -6.64 12.88 8.85
N LEU A 201 -6.97 12.00 9.80
CA LEU A 201 -8.00 12.25 10.82
C LEU A 201 -7.65 13.42 11.74
N VAL A 202 -6.38 13.54 12.15
CA VAL A 202 -5.92 14.68 12.96
C VAL A 202 -6.10 15.98 12.18
N ALA A 203 -5.69 16.00 10.91
CA ALA A 203 -5.86 17.16 10.03
C ALA A 203 -7.33 17.53 9.82
N ALA A 204 -8.18 16.55 9.47
CA ALA A 204 -9.61 16.77 9.28
C ALA A 204 -10.29 17.28 10.56
N ARG A 205 -9.97 16.69 11.73
CA ARG A 205 -10.51 17.16 13.02
C ARG A 205 -10.04 18.56 13.37
N ALA A 206 -8.80 18.93 13.05
CA ALA A 206 -8.30 20.29 13.24
C ALA A 206 -9.04 21.28 12.34
N ALA A 207 -9.27 20.93 11.07
CA ALA A 207 -10.00 21.74 10.10
C ALA A 207 -11.48 21.95 10.48
N LEU A 208 -12.09 20.96 11.15
CA LEU A 208 -13.47 21.02 11.65
C LEU A 208 -13.60 21.71 13.01
N ARG A 209 -12.51 22.18 13.64
CA ARG A 209 -12.64 22.91 14.90
C ARG A 209 -13.39 24.23 14.67
N PRO A 210 -14.36 24.57 15.53
CA PRO A 210 -14.97 25.90 15.49
C PRO A 210 -13.87 26.95 15.66
N ALA A 211 -13.97 28.04 14.89
CA ALA A 211 -13.04 29.15 15.06
C ALA A 211 -13.11 29.62 16.52
N PRO A 212 -11.95 29.85 17.19
CA PRO A 212 -11.98 30.37 18.54
C PRO A 212 -12.75 31.69 18.52
N LEU A 213 -13.75 31.81 19.40
CA LEU A 213 -14.42 33.09 19.61
C LEU A 213 -13.32 34.12 19.91
N PRO A 214 -13.38 35.33 19.29
CA PRO A 214 -12.41 36.37 19.61
C PRO A 214 -12.44 36.58 21.12
N ARG A 215 -11.34 36.24 21.80
CA ARG A 215 -11.17 36.68 23.19
C ARG A 215 -11.19 38.20 23.14
N PHE A 216 -12.04 38.82 23.97
CA PHE A 216 -12.02 40.25 24.16
C PHE A 216 -10.57 40.71 24.29
N ALA A 217 -10.18 41.70 23.49
CA ALA A 217 -8.87 42.30 23.63
C ALA A 217 -8.71 42.74 25.10
N PRO A 218 -7.53 42.54 25.73
CA PRO A 218 -7.28 43.01 27.09
C PRO A 218 -7.71 44.48 27.21
N ALA A 219 -8.42 44.81 28.30
CA ALA A 219 -8.87 46.18 28.54
C ALA A 219 -7.70 47.18 28.62
N ASP A 220 -6.50 46.70 28.97
CA ASP A 220 -5.25 47.45 28.99
C ASP A 220 -4.59 47.54 27.61
N ARG A 221 -5.37 47.82 26.55
CA ARG A 221 -4.77 48.35 25.34
C ARG A 221 -4.35 49.78 25.65
N PRO A 222 -3.05 50.15 25.56
CA PRO A 222 -2.68 51.56 25.63
C PRO A 222 -3.50 52.29 24.57
N GLY A 223 -4.28 53.30 24.99
CA GLY A 223 -5.27 53.96 24.13
C GLY A 223 -4.66 54.42 22.80
N GLU A 224 -5.49 54.60 21.78
CA GLU A 224 -5.07 54.95 20.40
C GLU A 224 -4.03 56.09 20.33
N ALA A 225 -4.01 56.99 21.32
CA ALA A 225 -3.00 58.03 21.48
C ALA A 225 -1.54 57.53 21.60
N LEU A 226 -1.29 56.36 22.18
CA LEU A 226 0.05 55.74 22.29
C LEU A 226 0.45 55.00 21.01
N VAL A 227 -0.50 54.48 20.24
CA VAL A 227 -0.21 53.80 18.96
C VAL A 227 0.04 54.83 17.85
N ALA A 228 -0.71 55.93 17.83
CA ALA A 228 -0.51 57.01 16.86
C ALA A 228 0.82 57.75 17.04
N SER A 229 1.37 57.82 18.26
CA SER A 229 2.65 58.48 18.55
C SER A 229 3.88 57.62 18.26
N HIS A 230 3.71 56.29 18.12
CA HIS A 230 4.79 55.36 17.76
C HIS A 230 4.73 54.83 16.32
N LEU A 231 3.66 55.11 15.57
CA LEU A 231 3.64 54.95 14.12
C LEU A 231 4.39 56.10 13.44
N ARG A 232 5.71 56.19 13.70
CA ARG A 232 6.59 57.00 12.85
C ARG A 232 6.59 56.38 11.45
N SER A 233 6.25 57.23 10.49
CA SER A 233 6.43 57.05 9.06
C SER A 233 7.70 56.27 8.72
N SER A 234 7.56 55.06 8.21
CA SER A 234 8.64 54.35 7.53
C SER A 234 8.89 55.01 6.17
N VAL A 235 9.55 56.17 6.20
CA VAL A 235 10.25 56.74 5.05
C VAL A 235 11.72 56.78 5.43
N GLY A 236 12.51 55.91 4.80
CA GLY A 236 13.97 55.93 4.85
C GLY A 236 14.57 54.85 5.75
N LEU A 237 15.21 53.86 5.11
CA LEU A 237 16.28 53.10 5.73
C LEU A 237 17.35 54.06 6.27
N GLY A 238 17.72 53.88 7.53
CA GLY A 238 18.92 54.43 8.14
C GLY A 238 19.34 53.50 9.27
N ASP A 239 20.58 53.01 9.21
CA ASP A 239 21.19 52.09 10.16
C ASP A 239 21.11 52.58 11.61
N GLY A 240 20.78 51.68 12.53
CA GLY A 240 20.98 51.91 13.96
C GLY A 240 19.88 51.35 14.87
N GLU A 241 20.22 50.24 15.53
CA GLU A 241 19.60 49.71 16.77
C GLU A 241 18.13 49.26 16.71
N VAL A 242 17.97 47.95 16.46
CA VAL A 242 16.76 47.18 16.78
C VAL A 242 16.68 47.01 18.31
N TYR A 243 16.04 47.95 19.00
CA TYR A 243 15.61 47.76 20.39
C TYR A 243 14.16 47.26 20.43
N GLY A 244 14.01 45.94 20.48
CA GLY A 244 12.75 45.25 20.74
C GLY A 244 13.00 43.75 20.82
N PRO A 245 12.37 43.00 21.75
CA PRO A 245 12.57 41.56 21.81
C PRO A 245 12.17 40.95 20.47
N VAL A 246 13.12 40.27 19.83
CA VAL A 246 12.91 39.49 18.62
C VAL A 246 11.73 38.55 18.84
N MET A 247 10.57 38.90 18.28
CA MET A 247 9.49 37.95 18.12
C MET A 247 10.04 36.84 17.21
N ARG A 248 10.30 35.67 17.80
CA ARG A 248 10.65 34.47 17.05
C ARG A 248 9.45 34.08 16.20
N VAL A 249 9.43 34.58 14.97
CA VAL A 249 8.61 34.01 13.91
C VAL A 249 9.20 32.63 13.64
N ALA A 250 8.45 31.60 14.00
CA ALA A 250 8.85 30.21 13.75
C ALA A 250 8.96 30.00 12.24
N ASN A 251 10.19 30.09 11.72
CA ASN A 251 10.50 29.69 10.37
C ASN A 251 10.30 28.16 10.25
N ARG A 252 9.69 27.76 9.14
CA ARG A 252 9.20 26.41 8.80
C ARG A 252 10.28 25.30 8.77
N GLN A 253 11.52 25.61 9.11
CA GLN A 253 12.66 24.69 9.08
C GLN A 253 13.14 24.26 10.48
N ASP A 254 12.62 24.85 11.56
CA ASP A 254 12.90 24.44 12.95
C ASP A 254 11.71 23.75 13.62
N VAL A 255 11.03 22.85 12.90
CA VAL A 255 10.18 21.83 13.55
C VAL A 255 11.11 20.73 14.06
N ARG A 256 11.94 21.04 15.06
CA ARG A 256 12.35 19.99 15.99
C ARG A 256 11.09 19.59 16.71
N VAL A 257 10.58 18.41 16.39
CA VAL A 257 9.58 17.72 17.20
C VAL A 257 10.10 17.80 18.62
N SER A 258 9.43 18.61 19.46
CA SER A 258 9.69 18.61 20.88
C SER A 258 9.34 17.20 21.34
N GLU A 259 10.35 16.34 21.47
CA GLU A 259 10.24 15.05 22.15
C GLU A 259 9.83 15.40 23.59
N GLY A 260 8.52 15.36 23.81
CA GLY A 260 7.88 16.01 24.93
C GLY A 260 8.37 15.42 26.24
N SER A 261 8.83 16.29 27.14
CA SER A 261 8.71 16.03 28.57
C SER A 261 7.23 15.74 28.82
N SER A 262 6.94 14.49 29.16
CA SER A 262 5.61 14.06 29.53
C SER A 262 5.30 14.71 30.87
N ASP A 263 4.66 15.88 30.84
CA ASP A 263 4.14 16.54 32.03
C ASP A 263 3.16 15.57 32.72
N PRO A 264 3.50 15.04 33.91
CA PRO A 264 2.70 14.03 34.59
C PRO A 264 1.36 14.55 35.09
N ASP A 265 1.16 15.87 35.11
CA ASP A 265 -0.09 16.52 35.53
C ASP A 265 -1.04 16.78 34.36
N LEU A 266 -0.63 16.52 33.12
CA LEU A 266 -1.54 16.55 31.98
C LEU A 266 -2.38 15.26 31.96
N PRO A 267 -3.73 15.35 31.87
CA PRO A 267 -4.56 14.18 31.72
C PRO A 267 -4.10 13.40 30.48
N PRO A 268 -4.10 12.05 30.53
CA PRO A 268 -3.55 11.23 29.47
C PRO A 268 -4.14 11.66 28.14
N LEU A 269 -3.27 11.96 27.16
CA LEU A 269 -3.68 12.29 25.81
C LEU A 269 -4.62 11.18 25.35
N LYS A 270 -5.85 11.54 24.98
CA LYS A 270 -6.87 10.58 24.53
C LYS A 270 -6.23 9.63 23.53
N ALA A 271 -6.34 8.32 23.81
CA ALA A 271 -5.81 7.29 22.94
C ALA A 271 -6.25 7.59 21.50
N SER A 272 -5.28 7.60 20.57
CA SER A 272 -5.57 7.74 19.15
C SER A 272 -6.64 6.71 18.75
N ALA A 273 -7.50 7.06 17.79
CA ALA A 273 -8.57 6.16 17.37
C ALA A 273 -7.98 4.78 17.04
N ALA A 274 -8.47 3.76 17.74
CA ALA A 274 -8.05 2.39 17.53
C ALA A 274 -8.63 1.91 16.19
N LEU A 275 -7.98 2.22 15.07
CA LEU A 275 -8.36 1.78 13.72
C LEU A 275 -7.96 0.32 13.50
N ALA A 276 -8.34 -0.56 14.42
CA ALA A 276 -7.93 -1.96 14.44
C ALA A 276 -8.86 -2.85 13.62
N SER A 277 -10.14 -2.47 13.51
CA SER A 277 -11.17 -3.24 12.81
C SER A 277 -12.02 -2.37 11.88
N GLU A 278 -12.74 -3.00 10.94
CA GLU A 278 -13.71 -2.31 10.08
C GLU A 278 -14.84 -1.64 10.88
N GLN A 279 -15.21 -2.21 12.03
CA GLN A 279 -16.19 -1.59 12.93
C GLN A 279 -15.64 -0.28 13.52
N ASP A 280 -14.34 -0.22 13.83
CA ASP A 280 -13.70 1.01 14.30
C ASP A 280 -13.59 2.06 13.19
N VAL A 281 -13.33 1.61 11.95
CA VAL A 281 -13.36 2.47 10.76
C VAL A 281 -14.76 3.07 10.57
N ALA A 282 -15.81 2.25 10.57
CA ALA A 282 -17.20 2.70 10.44
C ALA A 282 -17.61 3.65 11.58
N ARG A 283 -17.22 3.35 12.83
CA ARG A 283 -17.46 4.24 13.98
C ARG A 283 -16.76 5.60 13.79
N THR A 284 -15.53 5.58 13.28
CA THR A 284 -14.74 6.79 13.02
C THR A 284 -15.32 7.63 11.89
N ILE A 285 -15.83 7.01 10.82
CA ILE A 285 -16.54 7.70 9.74
C ILE A 285 -17.78 8.40 10.29
N ARG A 286 -18.56 7.73 11.15
CA ARG A 286 -19.74 8.33 11.79
C ARG A 286 -19.39 9.50 12.72
N ASP A 287 -18.36 9.38 13.56
CA ASP A 287 -17.85 10.50 14.39
C ASP A 287 -17.43 11.69 13.51
N LEU A 288 -16.71 11.42 12.42
CA LEU A 288 -16.24 12.47 11.52
C LEU A 288 -17.39 13.17 10.78
N ALA A 289 -18.40 12.41 10.33
CA ALA A 289 -19.63 12.95 9.73
C ALA A 289 -20.38 13.86 10.71
N ASN A 290 -20.63 13.40 11.94
CA ASN A 290 -21.32 14.18 12.96
C ASN A 290 -20.57 15.49 13.29
N ARG A 291 -19.23 15.45 13.33
CA ARG A 291 -18.41 16.66 13.52
C ARG A 291 -18.49 17.60 12.33
N ALA A 292 -18.49 17.07 11.12
CA ALA A 292 -18.62 17.87 9.90
C ALA A 292 -20.00 18.54 9.82
N GLU A 293 -21.06 17.86 10.24
CA GLU A 293 -22.40 18.46 10.41
C GLU A 293 -22.39 19.58 11.46
N ALA A 294 -21.85 19.32 12.65
CA ALA A 294 -21.76 20.32 13.71
C ALA A 294 -20.91 21.55 13.33
N ALA A 295 -19.92 21.37 12.45
CA ALA A 295 -19.08 22.44 11.92
C ALA A 295 -19.70 23.16 10.70
N GLY A 296 -20.89 22.77 10.26
CA GLY A 296 -21.54 23.29 9.05
C GLY A 296 -20.82 22.94 7.74
N ALA A 297 -19.94 21.93 7.76
CA ALA A 297 -19.25 21.42 6.57
C ALA A 297 -20.09 20.40 5.79
N LEU A 298 -21.12 19.84 6.43
CA LEU A 298 -22.13 18.97 5.83
C LEU A 298 -23.52 19.53 6.16
N ASP A 299 -24.39 19.65 5.16
CA ASP A 299 -25.80 19.95 5.41
C ASP A 299 -26.46 18.75 6.09
N ALA A 300 -27.33 19.01 7.08
CA ALA A 300 -28.10 17.95 7.72
C ALA A 300 -28.82 17.09 6.67
N PRO A 301 -28.91 15.76 6.86
CA PRO A 301 -29.66 14.92 5.95
C PRO A 301 -31.07 15.51 5.80
N ALA A 302 -31.57 15.57 4.57
CA ALA A 302 -32.95 15.99 4.33
C ALA A 302 -33.86 15.03 5.10
N GLN A 303 -34.34 15.45 6.27
CA GLN A 303 -35.35 14.71 7.00
C GLN A 303 -36.60 14.73 6.12
N THR A 304 -36.85 13.61 5.45
CA THR A 304 -38.19 13.30 4.94
C THR A 304 -39.06 13.16 6.16
N ASP A 305 -39.79 14.23 6.49
CA ASP A 305 -40.79 14.23 7.55
C ASP A 305 -41.82 13.12 7.25
N PRO A 306 -41.86 12.03 8.03
CA PRO A 306 -42.74 10.91 7.76
C PRO A 306 -44.22 11.31 7.89
N MET A 307 -44.53 12.39 8.62
CA MET A 307 -45.88 12.96 8.68
C MET A 307 -46.31 13.59 7.36
N ARG A 308 -45.35 14.03 6.52
CA ARG A 308 -45.63 14.78 5.29
C ARG A 308 -45.68 13.88 4.04
N THR A 309 -45.02 12.72 4.08
CA THR A 309 -45.00 11.74 2.97
C THR A 309 -45.82 10.48 3.24
N GLY A 310 -46.31 10.26 4.47
CA GLY A 310 -47.06 9.04 4.82
C GLY A 310 -46.24 7.75 4.69
N ALA A 311 -44.92 7.88 4.52
CA ALA A 311 -44.02 6.75 4.35
C ALA A 311 -43.71 6.15 5.72
N ILE A 312 -44.39 5.05 6.05
CA ILE A 312 -43.99 4.20 7.17
C ILE A 312 -42.67 3.54 6.78
N PRO A 313 -41.56 3.78 7.50
CA PRO A 313 -40.32 3.07 7.20
C PRO A 313 -40.57 1.58 7.41
N LEU A 314 -40.44 0.81 6.33
CA LEU A 314 -40.52 -0.64 6.38
C LEU A 314 -39.30 -1.14 7.16
N VAL A 315 -39.46 -1.38 8.47
CA VAL A 315 -38.45 -2.03 9.31
C VAL A 315 -38.44 -3.51 8.94
N GLY A 316 -37.88 -3.81 7.78
CA GLY A 316 -37.49 -5.17 7.43
C GLY A 316 -36.32 -5.62 8.31
N PRO A 317 -36.07 -6.93 8.42
CA PRO A 317 -34.87 -7.42 9.09
C PRO A 317 -33.65 -6.80 8.40
N VAL A 318 -32.96 -5.90 9.10
CA VAL A 318 -31.71 -5.29 8.64
C VAL A 318 -30.70 -6.41 8.55
N ARG A 319 -30.44 -6.90 7.33
CA ARG A 319 -29.29 -7.74 7.09
C ARG A 319 -28.06 -6.93 7.52
N PRO A 320 -27.18 -7.47 8.38
CA PRO A 320 -25.95 -6.77 8.71
C PRO A 320 -25.19 -6.54 7.40
N ASP A 321 -24.98 -5.27 7.07
CA ASP A 321 -24.17 -4.88 5.92
C ASP A 321 -22.77 -5.46 6.12
N PRO A 322 -22.26 -6.30 5.19
CA PRO A 322 -20.94 -6.87 5.31
C PRO A 322 -19.83 -5.80 5.29
N ARG A 323 -20.11 -4.59 4.76
CA ARG A 323 -19.15 -3.49 4.64
C ARG A 323 -19.77 -2.17 5.13
N PRO A 324 -20.01 -2.02 6.44
CA PRO A 324 -20.72 -0.88 7.00
C PRO A 324 -20.00 0.46 6.78
N ALA A 325 -18.66 0.45 6.68
CA ALA A 325 -17.89 1.65 6.37
C ALA A 325 -18.18 2.16 4.95
N LEU A 326 -18.25 1.26 3.96
CA LEU A 326 -18.51 1.62 2.56
C LEU A 326 -19.94 2.12 2.36
N GLY A 327 -20.93 1.54 3.06
CA GLY A 327 -22.31 2.06 3.08
C GLY A 327 -22.36 3.52 3.56
N LEU A 328 -21.74 3.81 4.71
CA LEU A 328 -21.65 5.18 5.25
C LEU A 328 -20.92 6.14 4.30
N LEU A 329 -19.83 5.70 3.67
CA LEU A 329 -19.08 6.50 2.69
C LEU A 329 -19.91 6.81 1.45
N ALA A 330 -20.71 5.85 0.97
CA ALA A 330 -21.59 6.04 -0.18
C ALA A 330 -22.67 7.10 0.11
N GLU A 331 -23.21 7.13 1.33
CA GLU A 331 -24.15 8.16 1.78
C GLU A 331 -23.52 9.56 1.90
N LEU A 332 -22.26 9.63 2.34
CA LEU A 332 -21.53 10.91 2.51
C LEU A 332 -21.06 11.52 1.20
N ARG A 333 -20.71 10.67 0.21
CA ARG A 333 -20.17 11.11 -1.08
C ARG A 333 -20.99 12.20 -1.77
N PRO A 334 -22.31 12.07 -2.01
CA PRO A 334 -23.09 13.11 -2.68
C PRO A 334 -23.17 14.42 -1.89
N ARG A 335 -23.09 14.37 -0.55
CA ARG A 335 -23.12 15.56 0.32
C ARG A 335 -21.80 16.36 0.27
N LEU A 336 -20.68 15.69 0.00
CA LEU A 336 -19.35 16.30 -0.07
C LEU A 336 -18.89 16.68 -1.48
N LEU A 337 -19.18 15.82 -2.46
CA LEU A 337 -18.67 15.90 -3.82
C LEU A 337 -19.76 16.11 -4.87
N GLY A 338 -21.04 16.02 -4.49
CA GLY A 338 -22.16 16.18 -5.39
C GLY A 338 -22.51 17.65 -5.66
N PRO A 339 -23.42 17.90 -6.62
CA PRO A 339 -23.88 19.25 -6.96
C PRO A 339 -24.64 19.94 -5.82
N ALA A 340 -25.16 19.16 -4.86
CA ALA A 340 -25.81 19.65 -3.66
C ALA A 340 -24.83 19.99 -2.52
N ALA A 341 -23.52 19.82 -2.72
CA ALA A 341 -22.54 20.17 -1.71
C ALA A 341 -22.53 21.69 -1.46
N PRO A 342 -22.56 22.15 -0.20
CA PRO A 342 -22.73 23.57 0.11
C PRO A 342 -21.57 24.39 -0.49
N PRO A 343 -21.84 25.37 -1.36
CA PRO A 343 -20.79 26.15 -2.03
C PRO A 343 -19.95 26.99 -1.05
N ALA A 344 -20.49 27.24 0.15
CA ALA A 344 -19.87 28.06 1.19
C ALA A 344 -18.90 27.29 2.12
N ALA A 345 -18.77 25.97 1.99
CA ALA A 345 -17.80 25.23 2.80
C ALA A 345 -16.37 25.54 2.35
N ASP A 346 -15.52 25.95 3.29
CA ASP A 346 -14.09 26.20 3.09
C ASP A 346 -13.45 25.03 2.32
N ALA A 347 -12.93 25.32 1.13
CA ALA A 347 -12.37 24.33 0.22
C ALA A 347 -11.24 23.51 0.87
N ASN A 348 -10.49 24.11 1.80
CA ASN A 348 -9.45 23.41 2.54
C ASN A 348 -10.03 22.38 3.51
N ARG A 349 -11.09 22.75 4.25
CA ARG A 349 -11.79 21.82 5.16
C ARG A 349 -12.36 20.64 4.39
N ARG A 350 -12.96 20.90 3.22
CA ARG A 350 -13.48 19.85 2.35
C ARG A 350 -12.37 18.93 1.87
N ALA A 351 -11.22 19.47 1.45
CA ALA A 351 -10.09 18.68 1.00
C ALA A 351 -9.53 17.77 2.10
N ASP A 352 -9.38 18.28 3.33
CA ASP A 352 -8.90 17.48 4.47
C ASP A 352 -9.91 16.38 4.86
N LEU A 353 -11.20 16.69 4.81
CA LEU A 353 -12.27 15.71 5.08
C LEU A 353 -12.30 14.61 4.02
N VAL A 354 -12.26 14.96 2.73
CA VAL A 354 -12.22 13.99 1.62
C VAL A 354 -10.98 13.11 1.71
N ARG A 355 -9.83 13.69 2.06
CA ARG A 355 -8.59 12.93 2.27
C ARG A 355 -8.73 11.92 3.41
N ALA A 356 -9.26 12.33 4.56
CA ALA A 356 -9.45 11.43 5.69
C ALA A 356 -10.44 10.29 5.36
N LEU A 357 -11.52 10.58 4.63
CA LEU A 357 -12.48 9.56 4.19
C LEU A 357 -11.87 8.59 3.17
N SER A 358 -11.05 9.09 2.24
CA SER A 358 -10.32 8.24 1.28
C SER A 358 -9.32 7.32 1.99
N ASP A 359 -8.57 7.83 2.97
CA ASP A 359 -7.61 7.01 3.71
C ASP A 359 -8.30 5.92 4.57
N LEU A 360 -9.48 6.23 5.13
CA LEU A 360 -10.32 5.26 5.85
C LEU A 360 -10.94 4.22 4.91
N GLU A 361 -11.38 4.63 3.73
CA GLU A 361 -11.87 3.72 2.69
C GLU A 361 -10.79 2.72 2.26
N ALA A 362 -9.58 3.22 1.98
CA ALA A 362 -8.47 2.37 1.61
C ALA A 362 -8.09 1.39 2.74
N LEU A 363 -8.13 1.85 4.00
CA LEU A 363 -7.89 0.98 5.15
C LEU A 363 -8.95 -0.12 5.28
N ASP A 364 -10.23 0.19 5.03
CA ASP A 364 -11.33 -0.79 5.07
C ASP A 364 -11.12 -1.92 4.05
N TYR A 365 -10.70 -1.60 2.81
CA TYR A 365 -10.35 -2.63 1.81
C TYR A 365 -9.19 -3.51 2.24
N LEU A 366 -8.13 -2.94 2.83
CA LEU A 366 -6.96 -3.70 3.26
C LEU A 366 -7.26 -4.59 4.47
N LEU A 367 -8.05 -4.11 5.44
CA LEU A 367 -8.48 -4.90 6.60
C LEU A 367 -9.40 -6.07 6.21
N ALA A 368 -10.24 -5.89 5.18
CA ALA A 368 -11.04 -6.97 4.63
C ALA A 368 -10.14 -8.04 4.00
N ALA A 369 -9.18 -7.60 3.17
CA ALA A 369 -8.26 -8.50 2.49
C ALA A 369 -7.38 -9.31 3.48
N GLU A 370 -6.96 -8.72 4.60
CA GLU A 370 -6.15 -9.40 5.63
C GLU A 370 -6.90 -10.54 6.33
N ARG A 371 -8.24 -10.52 6.32
CA ARG A 371 -9.09 -11.57 6.89
C ARG A 371 -9.43 -12.69 5.92
N GLU A 372 -9.28 -12.47 4.62
CA GLU A 372 -9.51 -13.53 3.64
C GLU A 372 -8.41 -14.59 3.74
N PRO A 373 -8.77 -15.88 3.65
CA PRO A 373 -7.76 -16.93 3.60
C PRO A 373 -6.90 -16.74 2.34
N PRO A 374 -5.57 -16.91 2.44
CA PRO A 374 -4.70 -16.76 1.29
C PRO A 374 -5.03 -17.81 0.24
N HIS A 375 -4.85 -17.46 -1.03
CA HIS A 375 -5.02 -18.41 -2.12
C HIS A 375 -4.00 -19.55 -2.00
N PRO A 376 -4.33 -20.81 -2.37
CA PRO A 376 -3.39 -21.93 -2.22
C PRO A 376 -2.22 -21.89 -3.21
N LEU A 377 -2.33 -21.12 -4.30
CA LEU A 377 -1.35 -21.10 -5.39
C LEU A 377 0.07 -20.69 -4.96
N PRO A 378 0.32 -19.60 -4.21
CA PRO A 378 1.67 -19.23 -3.79
C PRO A 378 2.33 -20.30 -2.91
N ALA A 379 1.55 -20.92 -2.01
CA ALA A 379 2.05 -22.01 -1.17
C ALA A 379 2.43 -23.25 -1.99
N ALA A 380 1.60 -23.61 -2.99
CA ALA A 380 1.89 -24.74 -3.87
C ALA A 380 3.10 -24.50 -4.79
N LEU A 381 3.30 -23.25 -5.25
CA LEU A 381 4.50 -22.85 -5.99
C LEU A 381 5.75 -23.03 -5.12
N GLU A 382 5.76 -22.47 -3.91
CA GLU A 382 6.92 -22.59 -3.02
C GLU A 382 7.17 -24.04 -2.61
N ALA A 383 6.13 -24.84 -2.35
CA ALA A 383 6.28 -26.27 -2.08
C ALA A 383 6.96 -27.01 -3.25
N THR A 384 6.59 -26.69 -4.49
CA THR A 384 7.24 -27.28 -5.68
C THR A 384 8.70 -26.84 -5.79
N PHE A 385 8.99 -25.55 -5.57
CA PHE A 385 10.37 -25.04 -5.58
C PHE A 385 11.23 -25.69 -4.49
N ALA A 386 10.68 -25.83 -3.28
CA ALA A 386 11.34 -26.46 -2.14
C ALA A 386 11.60 -27.95 -2.40
N ALA A 387 10.65 -28.68 -3.00
CA ALA A 387 10.82 -30.08 -3.37
C ALA A 387 11.92 -30.28 -4.43
N ILE A 388 11.98 -29.39 -5.44
CA ILE A 388 13.08 -29.41 -6.43
C ILE A 388 14.43 -29.12 -5.76
N ALA A 389 14.49 -28.09 -4.90
CA ALA A 389 15.71 -27.74 -4.18
C ALA A 389 16.18 -28.86 -3.24
N ALA A 390 15.26 -29.49 -2.50
CA ALA A 390 15.56 -30.61 -1.62
C ALA A 390 16.02 -31.83 -2.41
N ALA A 391 15.33 -32.19 -3.49
CA ALA A 391 15.74 -33.30 -4.36
C ALA A 391 17.11 -33.05 -5.01
N HIS A 392 17.41 -31.81 -5.40
CA HIS A 392 18.72 -31.42 -5.91
C HIS A 392 19.77 -31.52 -4.81
N ALA A 393 19.49 -30.99 -3.63
CA ALA A 393 20.37 -31.09 -2.47
C ALA A 393 20.64 -32.57 -2.14
N ASP A 394 19.63 -33.43 -1.99
CA ASP A 394 19.81 -34.86 -1.67
C ASP A 394 20.57 -35.64 -2.76
N ALA A 395 20.40 -35.25 -4.03
CA ALA A 395 21.08 -35.89 -5.15
C ALA A 395 22.54 -35.42 -5.30
N CYS A 396 22.82 -34.14 -5.01
CA CYS A 396 24.14 -33.54 -5.10
C CYS A 396 24.96 -33.71 -3.80
N ALA A 397 24.29 -33.65 -2.66
CA ALA A 397 24.79 -33.91 -1.33
C ALA A 397 24.74 -35.42 -1.09
N CYS A 398 25.59 -36.13 -1.81
CA CYS A 398 26.41 -37.08 -1.07
C CYS A 398 27.36 -36.24 -0.20
N GLU A 399 26.88 -35.78 0.95
CA GLU A 399 27.76 -35.52 2.09
C GLU A 399 28.34 -36.87 2.59
N PRO A 400 29.54 -36.86 3.20
CA PRO A 400 30.05 -38.01 3.96
C PRO A 400 29.11 -38.50 5.06
#